data_AF-A0A920TK27-F1
#
_entry.id   AF-A0A920TK27-F1
#
_cell.length_a   1.000
_cell.length_b   1.000
_cell.length_c   1.000
_cell.angle_alpha   90.00
_cell.angle_beta   90.00
_cell.angle_gamma   90.00
#
_symmetry.space_group_name_H-M   'P 1'
#
loop_
_entity.id
_entity.type
_entity.pdbx_description
1 polymer ?
#
loop_
_entity_poly.entity_id
_entity_poly.type
_entity_poly.pdbx_seq_one_letter_code
_entity_poly.pdbx_strand_id
1 'polypeptide(L)'
;MEIPVLYGGNYGKDIQRVVQFSKLSESEIIQRHQTRKYLVYFLGFSPGFPYLGGMDQDLTTPRIQTPRKRVPQGSVAIAGGQTGIYPFSSPGGWNLIGRTPLKIFNISNPHNSLIQMGDKVQFKSISKDEYERLKESNGA
;
A
#
# COMPACT_ATOMS: atom_id res chain seq x y z
N MET A 1 -8.55 -4.42 -10.51
CA MET A 1 -8.05 -3.08 -10.87
C MET A 1 -6.57 -2.97 -10.59
N GLU A 2 -5.86 -2.12 -11.34
CA GLU A 2 -4.44 -1.81 -11.08
C GLU A 2 -4.32 -0.57 -10.19
N ILE A 3 -3.48 -0.65 -9.17
CA ILE A 3 -3.12 0.47 -8.30
C ILE A 3 -1.65 0.82 -8.57
N PRO A 4 -1.36 2.01 -9.12
CA PRO A 4 0.00 2.45 -9.38
C PRO A 4 0.71 2.76 -8.06
N VAL A 5 1.93 2.26 -7.90
CA VAL A 5 2.74 2.43 -6.68
C VAL A 5 4.16 2.84 -7.06
N LEU A 6 4.61 3.94 -6.46
CA LEU A 6 6.02 4.30 -6.41
C LEU A 6 6.63 3.61 -5.19
N TYR A 7 7.45 2.58 -5.41
CA TYR A 7 8.11 1.82 -4.36
C TYR A 7 9.39 2.50 -3.87
N GLY A 8 9.76 2.18 -2.63
CA GLY A 8 11.07 2.51 -2.06
C GLY A 8 11.33 4.00 -1.81
N GLY A 9 12.59 4.31 -1.49
CA GLY A 9 13.05 5.64 -1.13
C GLY A 9 12.19 6.32 -0.05
N ASN A 10 11.86 7.59 -0.24
CA ASN A 10 11.02 8.35 0.70
C ASN A 10 9.55 7.88 0.77
N TYR A 11 9.10 7.13 -0.24
CA TYR A 11 7.73 6.63 -0.36
C TYR A 11 7.56 5.25 0.31
N GLY A 12 8.63 4.45 0.35
CA GLY A 12 8.72 3.15 0.98
C GLY A 12 9.84 3.10 2.03
N LYS A 13 9.71 3.92 3.09
CA LYS A 13 10.76 4.09 4.12
C LYS A 13 11.21 2.81 4.82
N ASP A 14 10.39 1.75 4.79
CA ASP A 14 10.68 0.48 5.45
C ASP A 14 10.99 -0.65 4.46
N ILE A 15 11.10 -0.38 3.15
CA ILE A 15 11.38 -1.45 2.20
C ILE A 15 12.68 -2.18 2.53
N GLN A 16 13.68 -1.46 3.03
CA GLN A 16 14.95 -2.02 3.49
C GLN A 16 14.81 -2.89 4.75
N ARG A 17 13.83 -2.60 5.61
CA ARG A 17 13.49 -3.48 6.73
C ARG A 17 12.84 -4.78 6.24
N VAL A 18 11.98 -4.70 5.22
CA VAL A 18 11.39 -5.89 4.58
C VAL A 18 12.49 -6.73 3.92
N VAL A 19 13.47 -6.12 3.25
CA VAL A 19 14.68 -6.81 2.74
C VAL A 19 15.40 -7.57 3.85
N GLN A 20 15.66 -6.92 4.99
CA GLN A 20 16.38 -7.54 6.11
C GLN A 20 15.64 -8.75 6.73
N PHE A 21 14.31 -8.68 6.81
CA PHE A 21 13.48 -9.75 7.38
C PHE A 21 13.25 -10.90 6.41
N SER A 22 12.89 -10.60 5.17
CA SER A 22 12.58 -11.60 4.13
C SER A 22 13.82 -12.23 3.49
N LYS A 23 14.98 -11.58 3.60
CA LYS A 23 16.22 -11.92 2.86
C LYS A 23 16.09 -11.83 1.34
N LEU A 24 15.03 -11.17 0.85
CA LEU A 24 14.83 -10.87 -0.56
C LEU A 24 15.41 -9.50 -0.91
N SER A 25 15.88 -9.34 -2.13
CA SER A 25 16.25 -8.04 -2.67
C SER A 25 15.02 -7.12 -2.81
N GLU A 26 15.26 -5.80 -2.87
CA GLU A 26 14.18 -4.83 -3.09
C GLU A 26 13.41 -5.11 -4.38
N SER A 27 14.12 -5.49 -5.46
CA SER A 27 13.49 -5.86 -6.73
C SER A 27 12.61 -7.10 -6.63
N GLU A 28 13.03 -8.13 -5.87
CA GLU A 28 12.22 -9.33 -5.66
C GLU A 28 10.98 -9.03 -4.83
N ILE A 29 11.09 -8.16 -3.81
CA ILE A 29 9.95 -7.70 -3.02
C ILE A 29 8.94 -7.00 -3.91
N ILE A 30 9.39 -6.06 -4.75
CA ILE A 30 8.52 -5.31 -5.68
C ILE A 30 7.86 -6.28 -6.66
N GLN A 31 8.64 -7.17 -7.27
CA GLN A 31 8.14 -8.15 -8.25
C GLN A 31 7.08 -9.08 -7.63
N ARG A 32 7.35 -9.64 -6.45
CA ARG A 32 6.39 -10.50 -5.74
C ARG A 32 5.15 -9.72 -5.30
N HIS A 33 5.32 -8.49 -4.82
CA HIS A 33 4.20 -7.67 -4.37
C HIS A 33 3.29 -7.25 -5.54
N GLN A 34 3.83 -6.93 -6.71
CA GLN A 34 3.05 -6.44 -7.86
C GLN A 34 2.42 -7.54 -8.74
N THR A 35 2.93 -8.76 -8.70
CA THR A 35 2.42 -9.88 -9.54
C THR A 35 1.18 -10.55 -8.96
N ARG A 36 0.85 -10.30 -7.68
CA ARG A 36 -0.31 -10.89 -7.00
C ARG A 36 -1.58 -10.07 -7.25
N LYS A 37 -2.69 -10.78 -7.35
CA LYS A 37 -4.05 -10.21 -7.30
C LYS A 37 -4.58 -10.40 -5.89
N TYR A 38 -4.77 -9.30 -5.18
CA TYR A 38 -5.20 -9.27 -3.80
C TYR A 38 -6.71 -9.10 -3.70
N LEU A 39 -7.35 -9.94 -2.89
CA LEU A 39 -8.75 -9.78 -2.56
C LEU A 39 -8.90 -8.79 -1.40
N VAL A 40 -9.78 -7.80 -1.56
CA VAL A 40 -10.20 -6.91 -0.47
C VAL A 40 -11.16 -7.68 0.43
N TYR A 41 -10.63 -8.29 1.49
CA TYR A 41 -11.43 -9.07 2.44
C TYR A 41 -12.28 -8.18 3.34
N PHE A 42 -11.76 -7.01 3.71
CA PHE A 42 -12.39 -6.13 4.67
C PHE A 42 -11.94 -4.69 4.46
N LEU A 43 -12.84 -3.74 4.71
CA LEU A 43 -12.56 -2.31 4.78
C LEU A 43 -12.79 -1.84 6.22
N GLY A 44 -11.74 -1.45 6.94
CA GLY A 44 -11.85 -1.00 8.34
C GLY A 44 -10.49 -0.79 9.02
N PHE A 45 -10.43 -0.63 10.36
CA PHE A 45 -9.35 0.04 11.15
C PHE A 45 -9.39 1.57 11.05
N SER A 46 -9.49 2.11 9.84
CA SER A 46 -9.96 3.47 9.59
C SER A 46 -10.90 3.45 8.38
N PRO A 47 -11.77 4.46 8.19
CA PRO A 47 -12.70 4.48 7.07
C PRO A 47 -12.00 4.20 5.74
N GLY A 48 -12.38 3.10 5.08
CA GLY A 48 -11.84 2.72 3.76
C GLY A 48 -10.46 2.08 3.74
N PHE A 49 -9.85 1.72 4.87
CA PHE A 49 -8.56 1.04 4.85
C PHE A 49 -8.74 -0.42 4.41
N PRO A 50 -8.16 -0.85 3.28
CA PRO A 50 -8.36 -2.19 2.76
C PRO A 50 -7.36 -3.18 3.36
N TYR A 51 -7.90 -4.25 3.96
CA TYR A 51 -7.15 -5.45 4.28
C TYR A 51 -7.12 -6.36 3.07
N LEU A 52 -5.95 -6.43 2.46
CA LEU A 52 -5.69 -7.21 1.25
C LEU A 52 -5.06 -8.53 1.63
N GLY A 53 -5.66 -9.64 1.20
CA GLY A 53 -5.04 -10.95 1.39
C GLY A 53 -4.71 -11.65 0.07
N GLY A 54 -4.02 -12.78 0.19
CA GLY A 54 -3.30 -13.40 -0.93
C GLY A 54 -1.88 -12.88 -1.12
N MET A 55 -1.32 -12.20 -0.11
CA MET A 55 0.08 -11.78 -0.12
C MET A 55 1.01 -12.99 -0.07
N ASP A 56 2.12 -12.89 -0.81
CA ASP A 56 3.20 -13.86 -0.78
C ASP A 56 3.76 -13.96 0.66
N GLN A 57 3.80 -15.18 1.21
CA GLN A 57 4.20 -15.42 2.58
C GLN A 57 5.68 -15.07 2.81
N ASP A 58 6.50 -15.11 1.77
CA ASP A 58 7.93 -14.73 1.85
C ASP A 58 8.11 -13.23 2.14
N LEU A 59 7.09 -12.40 1.92
CA LEU A 59 7.10 -10.97 2.24
C LEU A 59 6.72 -10.67 3.70
N THR A 60 6.36 -11.69 4.47
CA THR A 60 5.88 -11.55 5.85
C THR A 60 6.87 -10.78 6.71
N THR A 61 6.47 -9.60 7.18
CA THR A 61 7.33 -8.74 8.01
C THR A 61 6.53 -8.21 9.19
N PRO A 62 6.99 -8.39 10.45
CA PRO A 62 6.25 -7.91 11.62
C PRO A 62 6.14 -6.38 11.61
N ARG A 63 5.13 -5.86 12.32
CA ARG A 63 4.95 -4.41 12.54
C ARG A 63 6.21 -3.82 13.19
N ILE A 64 6.45 -2.53 12.94
CA ILE A 64 7.47 -1.80 13.70
C ILE A 64 7.04 -1.69 15.17
N GLN A 65 8.03 -1.66 16.08
CA GLN A 65 7.75 -1.67 17.52
C GLN A 65 7.00 -0.41 17.98
N THR A 66 7.43 0.76 17.51
CA THR A 66 6.80 2.05 17.85
C THR A 66 6.07 2.58 16.62
N PRO A 67 4.72 2.59 16.62
CA PRO A 67 3.95 3.14 15.51
C PRO A 67 4.32 4.59 15.20
N ARG A 68 4.30 4.95 13.91
CA ARG A 68 4.47 6.34 13.49
C ARG A 68 3.27 7.14 13.93
N LYS A 69 3.51 8.34 14.43
CA LYS A 69 2.44 9.33 14.68
C LYS A 69 1.72 9.73 13.40
N ARG A 70 2.41 9.68 12.26
CA ARG A 70 1.86 10.07 10.96
C ARG A 70 2.41 9.19 9.84
N VAL A 71 1.52 8.44 9.21
CA VAL A 71 1.71 7.78 7.92
C VAL A 71 1.02 8.64 6.86
N PRO A 72 1.67 8.93 5.72
CA PRO A 72 1.03 9.68 4.64
C PRO A 72 -0.15 8.93 4.00
N GLN A 73 -1.16 9.67 3.52
CA GLN A 73 -2.22 9.11 2.68
C GLN A 73 -1.63 8.46 1.42
N GLY A 74 -2.20 7.33 1.01
CA GLY A 74 -1.78 6.54 -0.15
C GLY A 74 -0.57 5.65 0.14
N SER A 75 -0.02 5.64 1.36
CA SER A 75 1.07 4.74 1.71
C SER A 75 0.63 3.28 1.57
N VAL A 76 1.43 2.50 0.86
CA VAL A 76 1.29 1.05 0.70
C VAL A 76 2.23 0.38 1.68
N ALA A 77 1.72 -0.59 2.46
CA ALA A 77 2.45 -1.13 3.58
C ALA A 77 2.18 -2.61 3.84
N ILE A 78 3.12 -3.27 4.53
CA ILE A 78 3.05 -4.68 4.95
C ILE A 78 3.09 -4.80 6.47
N ALA A 79 2.27 -5.68 7.03
CA ALA A 79 2.35 -6.11 8.43
C ALA A 79 1.94 -7.58 8.59
N GLY A 80 2.83 -8.40 9.14
CA GLY A 80 2.65 -9.84 9.14
C GLY A 80 2.45 -10.34 7.70
N GLY A 81 1.50 -11.26 7.51
CA GLY A 81 1.13 -11.78 6.19
C GLY A 81 0.12 -10.92 5.41
N GLN A 82 -0.03 -9.63 5.74
CA GLN A 82 -1.01 -8.73 5.12
C GLN A 82 -0.35 -7.53 4.46
N THR A 83 -0.97 -7.04 3.37
CA THR A 83 -0.68 -5.75 2.74
C THR A 83 -1.92 -4.86 2.78
N GLY A 84 -1.72 -3.54 2.61
CA GLY A 84 -2.80 -2.57 2.71
C GLY A 84 -2.37 -1.18 2.24
N ILE A 85 -3.35 -0.30 2.11
CA ILE A 85 -3.16 1.08 1.63
C ILE A 85 -3.80 2.04 2.63
N TYR A 86 -3.05 3.01 3.14
CA TYR A 86 -3.58 4.02 4.06
C TYR A 86 -4.47 5.01 3.28
N PRO A 87 -5.82 5.03 3.48
CA PRO A 87 -6.72 5.89 2.71
C PRO A 87 -6.58 7.36 3.11
N PHE A 88 -6.10 7.61 4.32
CA PHE A 88 -5.89 8.92 4.92
C PHE A 88 -4.57 8.98 5.68
N SER A 89 -4.12 10.20 5.98
CA SER A 89 -2.99 10.36 6.89
C SER A 89 -3.41 10.02 8.32
N SER A 90 -2.76 9.04 8.92
CA SER A 90 -3.11 8.49 10.23
C SER A 90 -1.90 7.87 10.92
N PRO A 91 -1.93 7.63 12.25
CA PRO A 91 -0.90 6.84 12.92
C PRO A 91 -0.87 5.39 12.40
N GLY A 92 0.31 4.76 12.36
CA GLY A 92 0.43 3.41 11.83
C GLY A 92 1.78 2.74 12.09
N GLY A 93 1.74 1.42 12.33
CA GLY A 93 2.92 0.59 12.62
C GLY A 93 3.28 -0.40 11.52
N TRP A 94 2.73 -0.25 10.31
CA TRP A 94 3.05 -1.13 9.19
C TRP A 94 4.34 -0.68 8.49
N ASN A 95 5.03 -1.62 7.85
CA ASN A 95 6.24 -1.38 7.08
C ASN A 95 5.86 -0.72 5.75
N LEU A 96 6.16 0.57 5.59
CA LEU A 96 5.87 1.33 4.37
C LEU A 96 6.81 0.91 3.24
N ILE A 97 6.26 0.36 2.16
CA ILE A 97 7.05 -0.14 1.02
C ILE A 97 6.89 0.71 -0.25
N GLY A 98 5.88 1.57 -0.29
CA GLY A 98 5.66 2.48 -1.41
C GLY A 98 4.48 3.40 -1.18
N ARG A 99 4.08 4.13 -2.22
CA ARG A 99 2.93 5.04 -2.16
C ARG A 99 2.20 5.09 -3.49
N THR A 100 0.87 5.11 -3.43
CA THR A 100 0.01 5.41 -4.58
C THR A 100 -0.42 6.87 -4.58
N PRO A 101 -0.51 7.54 -5.75
CA PRO A 101 -1.05 8.89 -5.85
C PRO A 101 -2.59 8.89 -5.87
N LEU A 102 -3.25 7.72 -5.92
CA LEU A 102 -4.70 7.63 -6.03
C LEU A 102 -5.39 7.90 -4.68
N LYS A 103 -6.53 8.60 -4.73
CA LYS A 103 -7.47 8.68 -3.60
C LYS A 103 -8.34 7.42 -3.61
N ILE A 104 -8.02 6.47 -2.74
CA ILE A 104 -8.66 5.14 -2.78
C ILE A 104 -10.05 5.07 -2.14
N PHE A 105 -10.37 6.04 -1.27
CA PHE A 105 -11.62 6.07 -0.52
C PHE A 105 -12.20 7.48 -0.50
N ASN A 106 -13.50 7.59 -0.74
CA ASN A 106 -14.24 8.85 -0.73
C ASN A 106 -15.10 8.92 0.53
N ILE A 107 -14.71 9.75 1.50
CA ILE A 107 -15.44 9.87 2.76
C ILE A 107 -16.83 10.51 2.60
N SER A 108 -16.99 11.41 1.62
CA SER A 108 -18.26 12.11 1.37
C SER A 108 -19.26 11.24 0.63
N ASN A 109 -18.78 10.27 -0.15
CA ASN A 109 -19.62 9.28 -0.83
C ASN A 109 -18.89 7.92 -0.90
N PRO A 110 -18.99 7.09 0.16
CA PRO A 110 -18.30 5.80 0.22
C PRO A 110 -18.64 4.84 -0.92
N HIS A 111 -19.84 4.91 -1.49
CA HIS A 111 -20.26 4.08 -2.64
C HIS A 111 -19.49 4.41 -3.93
N ASN A 112 -18.91 5.60 -4.02
CA ASN A 112 -18.05 6.03 -5.13
C ASN A 112 -16.56 5.96 -4.78
N SER A 113 -16.19 5.12 -3.82
CA SER A 113 -14.78 4.84 -3.51
C SER A 113 -14.15 4.00 -4.62
N LEU A 114 -12.88 4.28 -4.91
CA LEU A 114 -12.12 3.53 -5.92
C LEU A 114 -11.98 2.05 -5.54
N ILE A 115 -11.81 1.74 -4.25
CA ILE A 115 -11.68 0.37 -3.75
C ILE A 115 -12.90 0.02 -2.89
N GLN A 116 -13.54 -1.10 -3.21
CA GLN A 116 -14.68 -1.66 -2.49
C GLN A 116 -14.37 -3.06 -1.94
N MET A 117 -15.18 -3.51 -0.97
CA MET A 117 -15.10 -4.87 -0.45
C MET A 117 -15.38 -5.87 -1.57
N GLY A 118 -14.58 -6.95 -1.65
CA GLY A 118 -14.69 -7.95 -2.72
C GLY A 118 -13.91 -7.63 -3.98
N ASP A 119 -13.37 -6.41 -4.13
CA ASP A 119 -12.52 -6.07 -5.27
C ASP A 119 -11.23 -6.89 -5.30
N LYS A 120 -10.74 -7.12 -6.52
CA LYS A 120 -9.39 -7.64 -6.77
C LYS A 120 -8.46 -6.50 -7.15
N VAL A 121 -7.53 -6.17 -6.28
CA VAL A 121 -6.51 -5.15 -6.46
C VAL A 121 -5.21 -5.81 -6.91
N GLN A 122 -4.54 -5.22 -7.89
CA GLN A 122 -3.18 -5.59 -8.26
C GLN A 122 -2.32 -4.32 -8.22
N PHE A 123 -1.17 -4.39 -7.57
CA PHE A 123 -0.25 -3.26 -7.57
C PHE A 123 0.59 -3.25 -8.84
N LYS A 124 0.99 -2.06 -9.28
CA LYS A 124 1.87 -1.87 -10.43
C LYS A 124 2.95 -0.87 -10.10
N SER A 125 4.22 -1.27 -10.22
CA SER A 125 5.32 -0.33 -10.05
C SER A 125 5.28 0.74 -11.14
N ILE A 126 5.43 1.99 -10.74
CA ILE A 126 5.48 3.15 -11.64
C ILE A 126 6.72 3.99 -11.35
N SER A 127 7.11 4.83 -12.32
CA SER A 127 8.21 5.78 -12.12
C SER A 127 7.78 6.99 -11.29
N LYS A 128 8.75 7.76 -10.80
CA LYS A 128 8.48 9.01 -10.10
C LYS A 128 7.73 10.03 -10.99
N ASP A 129 8.09 10.12 -12.27
CA ASP A 129 7.44 11.03 -13.20
C ASP A 129 5.98 10.65 -13.43
N GLU A 130 5.70 9.35 -13.54
CA GLU A 130 4.32 8.85 -13.64
C GLU A 130 3.54 9.10 -12.35
N TYR A 131 4.18 8.98 -11.19
CA TYR A 131 3.57 9.27 -9.90
C TYR A 131 3.13 10.73 -9.81
N GLU A 132 3.99 11.68 -10.18
CA GLU A 132 3.63 13.10 -10.13
C GLU A 132 2.55 13.45 -11.16
N ARG A 133 2.60 12.93 -12.39
CA ARG A 133 1.53 13.13 -13.40
C ARG A 133 0.16 12.65 -12.91
N LEU A 134 0.11 11.45 -12.31
CA LEU A 134 -1.15 10.90 -11.77
C LEU A 134 -1.64 11.69 -10.56
N LYS A 135 -0.73 12.18 -9.72
CA LYS A 135 -1.06 13.00 -8.55
C LYS A 135 -1.65 14.35 -8.93
N GLU A 136 -1.15 14.99 -9.98
CA GLU A 136 -1.72 16.22 -10.55
C GLU A 136 -3.13 15.97 -11.08
N SER A 137 -3.33 14.87 -11.80
CA SER A 137 -4.65 14.49 -12.36
C SER A 137 -5.69 14.14 -11.28
N ASN A 138 -5.27 13.58 -10.13
CA ASN A 138 -6.15 13.28 -8.99
C ASN A 138 -6.37 14.48 -8.04
N GLY A 139 -5.63 15.56 -8.26
CA GLY A 139 -5.70 16.80 -7.50
C GLY A 139 -6.73 17.79 -8.03
N ALA A 140 -7.24 17.55 -9.25
CA ALA A 140 -8.36 18.27 -9.85
C ALA A 140 -9.71 17.81 -9.30
#